data_AF-A0AAE2BU76-F1
#
_entry.id   AF-A0AAE2BU76-F1
#
_cell.length_a   1.000
_cell.length_b   1.000
_cell.length_c   1.000
_cell.angle_alpha   90.00
_cell.angle_beta   90.00
_cell.angle_gamma   90.00
#
_symmetry.space_group_name_H-M   'P 1'
#
loop_
_entity.id
_entity.type
_entity.pdbx_description
1 polymer ?
#
loop_
_entity_poly.entity_id
_entity_poly.type
_entity_poly.pdbx_seq_one_letter_code
_entity_poly.pdbx_strand_id
1 'polypeptide(L)'
;MEYISIGDLSVVRTCLCGYEVVVRTSWTNSNLDRRFQGCLGNTGSYCGVFQWVDPPMCRRAKEIIPGLLSRRNDKERQLNEHREKNFKKEALEGKLITYRLMGIVASVVTFVLLVLYSALQPHA
;
A
#
# COMPACT_ATOMS: atom_id res chain seq x y z
N MET A 1 34.74 24.67 -36.57
CA MET A 1 35.12 23.28 -36.23
C MET A 1 33.84 22.48 -36.12
N GLU A 2 33.89 21.27 -36.63
CA GLU A 2 32.83 20.57 -37.36
C GLU A 2 31.53 20.24 -36.59
N TYR A 3 30.43 20.30 -37.33
CA TYR A 3 29.12 19.75 -36.99
C TYR A 3 29.23 18.22 -36.89
N ILE A 4 28.92 17.65 -35.73
CA ILE A 4 28.83 16.19 -35.55
C ILE A 4 27.52 15.71 -36.18
N SER A 5 27.65 14.98 -37.28
CA SER A 5 26.58 14.25 -37.96
C SER A 5 26.01 13.17 -37.05
N ILE A 6 24.72 13.24 -36.78
CA ILE A 6 23.95 12.19 -36.10
C ILE A 6 23.73 11.05 -37.09
N GLY A 7 24.37 9.91 -36.83
CA GLY A 7 24.22 8.69 -37.61
C GLY A 7 25.11 7.57 -37.07
N ASP A 8 24.54 6.76 -36.16
CA ASP A 8 24.94 5.38 -35.89
C ASP A 8 26.35 5.08 -35.33
N LEU A 9 26.69 5.69 -34.18
CA LEU A 9 27.66 5.10 -33.25
C LEU A 9 27.13 5.31 -31.82
N SER A 10 26.53 4.28 -31.23
CA SER A 10 26.24 4.28 -29.80
C SER A 10 27.57 4.25 -29.04
N VAL A 11 28.15 5.43 -28.78
CA VAL A 11 29.31 5.54 -27.89
C VAL A 11 28.82 5.13 -26.50
N VAL A 12 29.00 3.85 -26.17
CA VAL A 12 28.76 3.32 -24.83
C VAL A 12 29.68 4.11 -23.90
N ARG A 13 29.10 5.02 -23.11
CA ARG A 13 29.86 5.74 -22.10
C ARG A 13 30.24 4.73 -21.02
N THR A 14 31.53 4.57 -20.78
CA THR A 14 32.04 3.69 -19.74
C THR A 14 32.40 4.50 -18.50
N CYS A 15 32.06 3.97 -17.33
CA CYS A 15 32.40 4.53 -16.03
C CYS A 15 33.88 4.25 -15.69
N LEU A 16 34.46 4.93 -14.68
CA LEU A 16 35.85 4.70 -14.26
C LEU A 16 36.10 3.25 -13.77
N CYS A 17 35.04 2.57 -13.33
CA CYS A 17 35.08 1.17 -12.91
C CYS A 17 34.95 0.17 -14.07
N GLY A 18 34.90 0.62 -15.33
CA GLY A 18 34.80 -0.24 -16.52
C GLY A 18 33.38 -0.69 -16.88
N TYR A 19 32.38 -0.39 -16.04
CA TYR A 19 30.96 -0.68 -16.34
C TYR A 19 30.32 0.39 -17.22
N GLU A 20 29.28 0.02 -17.96
CA GLU A 20 28.47 0.93 -18.77
C GLU A 20 27.76 2.00 -17.92
N VAL A 21 27.57 3.19 -18.49
CA VAL A 21 26.74 4.26 -17.96
C VAL A 21 25.32 4.11 -18.50
N VAL A 22 24.35 3.97 -17.60
CA VAL A 22 22.93 3.80 -17.91
C VAL A 22 22.10 4.95 -17.34
N VAL A 23 20.93 5.18 -17.92
CA VAL A 23 19.95 6.13 -17.37
C VAL A 23 19.13 5.42 -16.29
N ARG A 24 19.07 6.01 -15.10
CA ARG A 24 18.30 5.54 -13.94
C ARG A 24 17.32 6.60 -13.47
N THR A 25 16.22 6.18 -12.87
CA THR A 25 15.23 7.07 -12.25
C THR A 25 15.51 7.23 -10.76
N SER A 26 15.50 8.48 -10.27
CA SER A 26 15.57 8.76 -8.84
C SER A 26 14.20 8.61 -8.19
N TRP A 27 14.17 7.93 -7.04
CA TRP A 27 12.96 7.71 -6.23
C TRP A 27 12.99 8.47 -4.90
N THR A 28 13.85 9.47 -4.78
CA THR A 28 13.90 10.32 -3.58
C THR A 28 12.81 11.37 -3.63
N ASN A 29 12.22 11.74 -2.49
CA ASN A 29 11.15 12.75 -2.43
C ASN A 29 11.48 14.08 -3.13
N SER A 30 12.76 14.47 -3.14
CA SER A 30 13.23 15.72 -3.74
C SER A 30 13.50 15.62 -5.26
N ASN A 31 13.60 14.40 -5.80
CA ASN A 31 13.91 14.13 -7.21
C ASN A 31 13.05 12.98 -7.78
N LEU A 32 11.81 12.85 -7.31
CA LEU A 32 10.89 11.81 -7.79
C LEU A 32 10.81 11.83 -9.32
N ASP A 33 10.92 10.64 -9.89
CA ASP A 33 10.83 10.38 -11.32
C ASP A 33 11.87 11.12 -12.18
N ARG A 34 12.90 11.71 -11.56
CA ARG A 34 13.94 12.45 -12.26
C ARG A 34 15.05 11.52 -12.69
N ARG A 35 15.41 11.52 -13.97
CA ARG A 35 16.43 10.61 -14.50
C ARG A 35 17.84 11.17 -14.38
N PHE A 36 18.78 10.30 -14.08
CA PHE A 36 20.21 10.58 -14.06
C PHE A 36 21.00 9.48 -14.77
N GLN A 37 22.09 9.84 -15.42
CA GLN A 37 23.11 8.91 -15.89
C GLN A 37 23.94 8.45 -14.70
N GLY A 38 24.08 7.14 -14.56
CA GLY A 38 24.84 6.52 -13.50
C GLY A 38 25.50 5.23 -13.98
N CYS A 39 26.59 4.89 -13.32
CA CYS A 39 27.30 3.63 -13.43
C CYS A 39 26.36 2.42 -13.23
N LEU A 40 26.38 1.45 -14.15
CA LEU A 40 25.63 0.20 -14.04
C LEU A 40 26.10 -0.64 -12.85
N GLY A 41 27.40 -0.62 -12.56
CA GLY A 41 28.00 -1.28 -11.41
C GLY A 41 27.33 -0.85 -10.11
N ASN A 42 26.67 -1.78 -9.43
CA ASN A 42 25.98 -1.54 -8.17
C ASN A 42 26.94 -1.71 -7.00
N THR A 43 27.86 -0.76 -6.78
CA THR A 43 28.89 -0.90 -5.74
C THR A 43 28.63 -0.13 -4.45
N GLY A 44 27.50 0.59 -4.31
CA GLY A 44 27.25 1.45 -3.14
C GLY A 44 28.27 2.60 -2.93
N SER A 45 29.37 2.57 -3.69
CA SER A 45 30.43 3.55 -3.77
C SER A 45 30.31 4.35 -5.07
N TYR A 46 30.66 5.63 -5.02
CA TYR A 46 30.65 6.49 -6.19
C TYR A 46 31.76 6.07 -7.17
N CYS A 47 31.38 5.47 -8.31
CA CYS A 47 32.30 5.04 -9.37
C CYS A 47 32.65 6.15 -10.39
N GLY A 48 32.23 7.41 -10.18
CA GLY A 48 32.73 8.56 -10.96
C GLY A 48 31.76 9.19 -11.95
N VAL A 49 30.61 8.58 -12.24
CA VAL A 49 29.64 9.13 -13.20
C VAL A 49 28.30 9.41 -12.52
N PHE A 50 27.93 10.68 -12.49
CA PHE A 50 26.59 11.14 -12.13
C PHE A 50 26.24 12.40 -12.92
N GLN A 51 25.18 12.35 -13.72
CA GLN A 51 24.68 13.53 -14.43
C GLN A 51 23.16 13.49 -14.54
N TRP A 52 22.48 14.58 -14.18
CA TRP A 52 21.03 14.67 -14.38
C TRP A 52 20.70 14.75 -15.87
N VAL A 53 19.78 13.89 -16.32
CA VAL A 53 19.21 13.93 -17.68
C VAL A 53 18.09 14.95 -17.72
N ASP A 54 17.20 14.88 -16.73
CA ASP A 54 16.06 15.78 -16.65
C ASP A 54 16.41 17.03 -15.83
N PRO A 55 15.84 18.20 -16.15
CA PRO A 55 16.00 19.40 -15.34
C PRO A 55 15.45 19.19 -13.92
N PRO A 56 15.89 19.99 -12.93
CA PRO A 56 15.33 19.91 -11.59
C PRO A 56 13.85 20.24 -11.62
N MET A 57 13.05 19.51 -10.84
CA MET A 57 11.67 19.91 -10.56
C MET A 57 11.61 21.35 -10.03
N CYS A 58 10.55 22.08 -10.37
CA CYS A 58 10.36 23.43 -9.87
C CYS A 58 10.20 23.44 -8.33
N ARG A 59 10.59 24.56 -7.68
CA ARG A 59 10.55 24.69 -6.21
C ARG A 59 9.17 24.37 -5.64
N ARG A 60 8.13 24.89 -6.30
CA ARG A 60 6.72 24.66 -5.93
C ARG A 60 6.35 23.17 -5.96
N ALA A 61 6.77 22.42 -6.98
CA ALA A 61 6.47 20.99 -7.07
C ALA A 61 7.14 20.19 -5.95
N LYS A 62 8.39 20.53 -5.60
CA LYS A 62 9.12 19.91 -4.48
C LYS A 62 8.46 20.13 -3.12
N GLU A 63 7.73 21.24 -2.95
CA GLU A 63 6.98 21.54 -1.73
C GLU A 63 5.60 20.87 -1.72
N ILE A 64 4.87 20.94 -2.85
CA ILE A 64 3.47 20.51 -2.91
C ILE A 64 3.33 18.98 -3.03
N ILE A 65 4.09 18.35 -3.93
CA ILE A 65 3.89 16.92 -4.26
C ILE A 65 4.10 16.02 -3.03
N PRO A 66 5.18 16.16 -2.23
CA PRO A 66 5.36 15.33 -1.04
C PRO A 66 4.25 15.55 0.00
N GLY A 67 3.80 16.80 0.17
CA GLY A 67 2.70 17.13 1.08
C GLY A 67 1.38 16.47 0.67
N LEU A 68 1.07 16.45 -0.63
CA LEU A 68 -0.12 15.79 -1.16
C LEU A 68 -0.06 14.27 -1.00
N LEU A 69 1.10 13.66 -1.29
CA LEU A 69 1.31 12.22 -1.12
C LEU A 69 1.17 11.81 0.34
N SER A 70 1.79 12.57 1.25
CA SER A 70 1.67 12.32 2.70
C SER A 70 0.21 12.35 3.17
N ARG A 71 -0.53 13.40 2.81
CA ARG A 71 -1.96 13.52 3.15
C ARG A 71 -2.82 12.40 2.56
N ARG A 72 -2.51 11.94 1.34
CA ARG A 72 -3.21 10.80 0.71
C ARG A 72 -2.96 9.53 1.51
N ASN A 73 -1.69 9.22 1.80
CA ASN A 73 -1.30 8.03 2.53
C ASN A 73 -1.91 8.01 3.94
N ASP A 74 -1.95 9.16 4.62
CA ASP A 74 -2.61 9.29 5.92
C ASP A 74 -4.11 9.00 5.85
N LYS A 75 -4.80 9.54 4.83
CA LYS A 75 -6.22 9.26 4.62
C LYS A 75 -6.48 7.79 4.31
N GLU A 76 -5.67 7.16 3.46
CA GLU A 76 -5.78 5.73 3.15
C GLU A 76 -5.58 4.87 4.39
N ARG A 77 -4.58 5.20 5.23
CA ARG A 77 -4.37 4.54 6.53
C ARG A 77 -5.60 4.65 7.42
N GLN A 78 -6.13 5.86 7.62
CA GLN A 78 -7.33 6.08 8.45
C GLN A 78 -8.55 5.30 7.93
N LEU A 79 -8.75 5.26 6.61
CA LEU A 79 -9.83 4.48 5.99
C LEU A 79 -9.66 2.97 6.22
N ASN A 80 -8.43 2.47 6.14
CA ASN A 80 -8.14 1.05 6.38
C ASN A 80 -8.36 0.68 7.85
N GLU A 81 -7.90 1.50 8.78
CA GLU A 81 -8.16 1.32 10.22
C GLU A 81 -9.66 1.36 10.54
N HIS A 82 -10.40 2.30 9.93
CA HIS A 82 -11.84 2.39 10.12
C HIS A 82 -12.57 1.17 9.56
N ARG A 83 -12.18 0.69 8.37
CA ARG A 83 -12.72 -0.54 7.78
C ARG A 83 -12.47 -1.76 8.66
N GLU A 84 -11.28 -1.90 9.21
CA GLU A 84 -10.95 -3.01 10.11
C GLU A 84 -11.81 -2.97 11.40
N LYS A 85 -11.99 -1.78 11.98
CA LYS A 85 -12.85 -1.60 13.16
C LYS A 85 -14.30 -1.94 12.84
N ASN A 86 -14.83 -1.50 11.69
CA ASN A 86 -16.19 -1.79 11.28
C ASN A 86 -16.39 -3.29 11.05
N PHE A 87 -15.44 -3.97 10.37
CA PHE A 87 -15.50 -5.42 10.17
C PHE A 87 -15.56 -6.18 11.51
N LYS A 88 -14.73 -5.81 12.49
CA LYS A 88 -14.76 -6.41 13.83
C LYS A 88 -16.08 -6.15 14.55
N LYS A 89 -16.62 -4.93 14.43
CA LYS A 89 -17.89 -4.54 15.02
C LYS A 89 -19.04 -5.33 14.40
N GLU A 90 -19.12 -5.40 13.08
CA GLU A 90 -20.14 -6.17 12.34
C GLU A 90 -20.08 -7.67 12.69
N ALA A 91 -18.88 -8.24 12.79
CA ALA A 91 -18.69 -9.63 13.21
C ALA A 91 -19.14 -9.87 14.66
N LEU A 92 -18.87 -8.93 15.57
CA LEU A 92 -19.31 -9.02 16.97
C LEU A 92 -20.82 -8.85 17.10
N GLU A 93 -21.40 -7.87 16.40
CA GLU A 93 -22.84 -7.65 16.37
C GLU A 93 -23.57 -8.87 15.79
N GLY A 94 -23.05 -9.45 14.71
CA GLY A 94 -23.56 -10.70 14.14
C GLY A 94 -23.56 -11.85 15.15
N LYS A 95 -22.45 -12.05 15.87
CA LYS A 95 -22.37 -13.05 16.95
C LYS A 95 -23.36 -12.78 18.09
N LEU A 96 -23.48 -11.52 18.52
CA LEU A 96 -24.41 -11.17 19.59
C LEU A 96 -25.87 -11.44 19.18
N ILE A 97 -26.23 -11.12 17.94
CA ILE A 97 -27.56 -11.41 17.39
C ILE A 97 -27.80 -12.93 17.37
N THR A 98 -26.84 -13.72 16.89
CA THR A 98 -27.01 -15.19 16.86
C THR A 98 -27.13 -15.78 18.26
N TYR A 99 -26.31 -15.35 19.23
CA TYR A 99 -26.44 -15.79 20.63
C TYR A 99 -27.79 -15.44 21.24
N ARG A 100 -28.31 -14.23 20.99
CA ARG A 100 -29.64 -13.83 21.44
C ARG A 100 -30.73 -14.72 20.84
N LEU A 101 -30.66 -15.00 19.55
CA LEU A 101 -31.62 -15.89 18.87
C LEU A 101 -31.55 -17.32 19.42
N MET A 102 -30.35 -17.88 19.62
CA MET A 102 -30.18 -19.21 20.21
C MET A 102 -30.77 -19.28 21.62
N GLY A 103 -30.58 -18.25 22.45
CA GLY A 103 -31.17 -18.17 23.78
C GLY A 103 -32.70 -18.17 23.77
N ILE A 104 -33.32 -17.42 22.85
CA ILE A 104 -34.78 -17.41 22.66
C ILE A 104 -35.29 -18.78 22.21
N VAL A 105 -34.61 -19.43 21.26
CA VAL A 105 -35.02 -20.76 20.80
C VAL A 105 -34.95 -21.78 21.94
N ALA A 106 -33.85 -21.78 22.70
CA ALA A 106 -33.67 -22.70 23.83
C ALA A 106 -34.75 -22.51 24.91
N SER A 107 -35.11 -21.26 25.22
CA SER A 107 -36.16 -20.98 26.22
C SER A 107 -37.53 -21.45 25.75
N VAL A 108 -37.88 -21.23 24.47
CA VAL A 108 -39.14 -21.72 23.88
C VAL A 108 -39.19 -23.24 23.89
N VAL A 109 -38.13 -23.92 23.47
CA VAL A 109 -38.06 -25.39 23.48
C VAL A 109 -38.24 -25.92 24.89
N THR A 110 -37.56 -25.33 25.86
CA THR A 110 -37.67 -25.74 27.27
C THR A 110 -39.09 -25.57 27.78
N PHE A 111 -39.73 -24.42 27.49
CA PHE A 111 -41.12 -24.18 27.88
C PHE A 111 -42.08 -25.21 27.26
N VAL A 112 -41.93 -25.51 25.96
CA VAL A 112 -42.73 -26.53 25.28
C VAL A 112 -42.56 -27.90 25.94
N LEU A 113 -41.32 -28.31 26.22
CA LEU A 113 -41.04 -29.59 26.90
C LEU A 113 -41.67 -29.67 28.29
N LEU A 114 -41.64 -28.58 29.07
CA LEU A 114 -42.28 -28.51 30.38
C LEU A 114 -43.81 -28.67 30.29
N VAL A 115 -44.44 -28.00 29.31
CA VAL A 115 -45.89 -28.12 29.07
C VAL A 115 -46.25 -29.55 28.68
N LEU A 116 -45.51 -30.16 27.74
CA LEU A 116 -45.73 -31.55 27.33
C LEU A 116 -45.56 -32.52 28.50
N TYR A 117 -44.53 -32.34 29.32
CA TYR A 117 -44.32 -33.15 30.52
C TYR A 117 -45.52 -33.07 31.48
N SER A 118 -46.04 -31.86 31.74
CA SER A 118 -47.21 -31.68 32.60
C SER A 118 -48.49 -32.30 32.04
N ALA A 119 -48.69 -32.27 30.72
CA ALA A 119 -49.85 -32.87 30.07
C ALA A 119 -49.81 -34.41 30.02
N LEU A 120 -48.61 -34.99 30.10
CA LEU A 120 -48.42 -36.45 30.11
C LEU A 120 -48.50 -37.06 31.51
N GLN A 121 -48.53 -36.25 32.57
CA GLN A 121 -48.70 -36.79 33.91
C GLN A 121 -50.13 -37.32 34.08
N PRO A 122 -50.31 -38.61 34.43
CA PRO A 122 -51.64 -39.16 34.66
C PRO A 122 -52.30 -38.42 35.83
N HIS A 123 -53.47 -37.84 35.59
CA HIS A 123 -54.32 -37.30 36.65
C HIS A 123 -54.84 -38.49 37.48
N ALA A 124 -54.21 -38.72 38.63
CA ALA A 124 -54.72 -39.59 39.68
C ALA A 124 -55.85 -38.91 40.45
#